data_AF-A0A2P2IGQ0-F1
#
_entry.id   AF-A0A2P2IGQ0-F1
#
_cell.length_a   1.000
_cell.length_b   1.000
_cell.length_c   1.000
_cell.angle_alpha   90.00
_cell.angle_beta   90.00
_cell.angle_gamma   90.00
#
_symmetry.space_group_name_H-M   'P 1'
#
loop_
_entity.id
_entity.type
_entity.pdbx_description
1 polymer ?
#
loop_
_entity_poly.entity_id
_entity_poly.type
_entity_poly.pdbx_seq_one_letter_code
_entity_poly.pdbx_strand_id
1 'polypeptide(L)'
;LAIVLNITIFGIFSVHVVSFVFAILCLAVVIKMGSFEKKMNPTSIILGGIIIGAFFSAGLSFLKYLADEGVGAIVFWLLGSFTGKSWMEVSILSVIWVFGFIFFCYYAEDLNILALGEKNAISLGINPSKIRRILLVVSSILSAVA
;
A
#
# COMPACT_ATOMS: atom_id res chain seq x y z
N LEU A 1 16.16 -0.28 3.94
CA LEU A 1 16.60 -0.92 5.19
C LEU A 1 17.08 -2.35 4.97
N ALA A 2 16.24 -3.28 4.50
CA ALA A 2 16.67 -4.68 4.25
C ALA A 2 17.89 -4.80 3.32
N ILE A 3 17.91 -4.02 2.22
CA ILE A 3 19.02 -3.99 1.26
C ILE A 3 20.31 -3.41 1.88
N VAL A 4 20.19 -2.29 2.59
CA VAL A 4 21.33 -1.58 3.21
C VAL A 4 21.93 -2.37 4.38
N LEU A 5 21.09 -2.99 5.21
CA LEU A 5 21.49 -3.77 6.38
C LEU A 5 21.81 -5.24 6.04
N ASN A 6 21.73 -5.63 4.77
CA ASN A 6 21.94 -7.00 4.30
C ASN A 6 21.18 -8.07 5.13
N ILE A 7 19.90 -7.81 5.41
CA ILE A 7 19.10 -8.73 6.23
C ILE A 7 18.73 -9.96 5.40
N THR A 8 19.35 -11.11 5.68
CA THR A 8 19.18 -12.37 4.92
C THR A 8 18.34 -13.44 5.62
N ILE A 9 17.67 -13.10 6.72
CA ILE A 9 16.92 -14.04 7.59
C ILE A 9 15.90 -14.91 6.82
N PHE A 10 15.30 -14.37 5.75
CA PHE A 10 14.33 -15.07 4.87
C PHE A 10 14.78 -15.21 3.40
N GLY A 11 16.08 -15.03 3.10
CA GLY A 11 16.59 -15.07 1.72
C GLY A 11 15.90 -14.05 0.81
N ILE A 12 15.43 -14.51 -0.37
CA ILE A 12 14.77 -13.69 -1.40
C ILE A 12 13.51 -12.99 -0.86
N PHE A 13 12.81 -13.59 0.12
CA PHE A 13 11.59 -13.02 0.70
C PHE A 13 11.84 -11.92 1.75
N SER A 14 13.08 -11.75 2.21
CA SER A 14 13.42 -10.80 3.28
C SER A 14 13.02 -9.37 2.92
N VAL A 15 13.26 -8.94 1.68
CA VAL A 15 12.92 -7.60 1.20
C VAL A 15 11.40 -7.39 1.18
N HIS A 16 10.64 -8.40 0.76
CA HIS A 16 9.17 -8.33 0.71
C HIS A 16 8.56 -8.24 2.11
N VAL A 17 9.02 -9.07 3.06
CA VAL A 17 8.51 -9.09 4.44
C VAL A 17 8.79 -7.76 5.14
N VAL A 18 10.02 -7.25 5.07
CA VAL A 18 10.39 -5.98 5.72
C VAL A 18 9.62 -4.81 5.10
N SER A 19 9.42 -4.80 3.78
CA SER A 19 8.67 -3.76 3.09
C SER A 19 7.19 -3.76 3.48
N PHE A 20 6.59 -4.96 3.60
CA PHE A 20 5.20 -5.11 4.02
C PHE A 20 4.98 -4.63 5.47
N VAL A 21 5.87 -5.01 6.39
CA VAL A 21 5.81 -4.55 7.79
C VAL A 21 5.94 -3.03 7.87
N PHE A 22 6.87 -2.43 7.10
CA PHE A 22 7.02 -0.97 7.04
C PHE A 22 5.78 -0.28 6.43
N ALA A 23 5.16 -0.88 5.41
CA ALA A 23 3.94 -0.36 4.81
C ALA A 23 2.77 -0.33 5.82
N ILE A 24 2.58 -1.41 6.57
CA ILE A 24 1.55 -1.48 7.63
C ILE A 24 1.84 -0.45 8.73
N LEU A 25 3.08 -0.35 9.19
CA LEU A 25 3.47 0.63 10.20
C LEU A 25 3.22 2.06 9.72
N CYS A 26 3.59 2.38 8.48
CA CYS A 26 3.35 3.68 7.88
C CYS A 26 1.85 4.00 7.82
N LEU A 27 1.04 3.06 7.33
CA LEU A 27 -0.41 3.20 7.27
C LEU A 27 -1.03 3.41 8.67
N ALA A 28 -0.56 2.67 9.67
CA ALA A 28 -1.01 2.84 11.06
C ALA A 28 -0.67 4.23 11.60
N VAL A 29 0.53 4.75 11.30
CA VAL A 29 0.94 6.11 11.68
C VAL A 29 0.06 7.17 11.00
N VAL A 30 -0.20 7.05 9.69
CA VAL A 30 -1.08 7.97 8.94
C VAL A 30 -2.48 8.00 9.56
N ILE A 31 -3.08 6.82 9.81
CA ILE A 31 -4.41 6.73 10.40
C ILE A 31 -4.43 7.34 11.80
N LYS A 32 -3.41 7.07 12.62
CA LYS A 32 -3.32 7.61 13.97
C LYS A 32 -3.20 9.14 13.95
N MET A 33 -2.36 9.71 13.06
CA MET A 33 -2.25 11.15 12.86
C MET A 33 -3.58 11.77 12.41
N GLY A 34 -4.26 11.15 11.44
CA GLY A 34 -5.55 11.62 10.94
C GLY A 34 -6.72 11.49 11.93
N SER A 35 -6.55 10.67 12.98
CA SER A 35 -7.56 10.45 14.03
C SER A 35 -7.37 11.32 15.28
N PHE A 36 -6.36 12.20 15.32
CA PHE A 36 -6.13 13.08 16.47
C PHE A 36 -7.22 14.15 16.65
N GLU A 37 -7.90 14.56 15.58
CA GLU A 37 -9.09 15.39 15.68
C GLU A 37 -10.35 14.50 15.78
N LYS A 38 -11.22 14.76 16.76
CA LYS A 38 -12.48 14.03 17.03
C LYS A 38 -13.45 13.92 15.83
N LYS A 39 -13.12 14.54 14.70
CA LYS A 39 -13.79 14.37 13.41
C LYS A 39 -12.72 14.08 12.37
N MET A 40 -12.88 12.96 11.67
CA MET A 40 -12.00 12.49 10.62
C MET A 40 -12.10 13.42 9.40
N ASN A 41 -11.42 14.57 9.47
CA ASN A 41 -11.46 15.59 8.42
C ASN A 41 -10.66 15.09 7.20
N PRO A 42 -11.28 14.92 6.01
CA PRO A 42 -10.60 14.41 4.83
C PRO A 42 -9.31 15.17 4.49
N THR A 43 -9.30 16.49 4.70
CA THR A 43 -8.14 17.35 4.43
C THR A 43 -6.95 17.01 5.32
N SER A 44 -7.19 16.67 6.59
CA SER A 44 -6.13 16.29 7.55
C SER A 44 -5.47 14.96 7.17
N ILE A 45 -6.26 14.00 6.68
CA ILE A 45 -5.74 12.71 6.17
C ILE A 45 -4.88 12.92 4.93
N ILE A 46 -5.31 13.77 3.99
CA ILE A 46 -4.56 14.09 2.78
C ILE A 46 -3.21 14.74 3.15
N LEU A 47 -3.24 15.76 4.03
CA LEU A 47 -2.03 16.47 4.45
C LEU A 47 -1.08 15.56 5.23
N GLY A 48 -1.61 14.70 6.10
CA GLY A 48 -0.83 13.68 6.82
C GLY A 48 -0.13 12.71 5.87
N GLY A 49 -0.81 12.26 4.82
CA GLY A 49 -0.21 11.44 3.77
C GLY A 49 0.95 12.13 3.05
N ILE A 50 0.79 13.41 2.69
CA ILE A 50 1.84 14.20 2.03
C ILE A 50 3.07 14.36 2.94
N ILE A 51 2.86 14.73 4.21
CA ILE A 51 3.95 14.91 5.19
C ILE A 51 4.73 13.61 5.39
N ILE A 52 4.01 12.50 5.59
CA ILE A 52 4.62 11.19 5.82
C ILE A 52 5.35 10.71 4.56
N GLY A 53 4.76 10.90 3.38
CA GLY A 53 5.42 10.61 2.10
C GLY A 53 6.73 11.39 1.92
N ALA A 54 6.75 12.68 2.24
CA ALA A 54 7.96 13.50 2.18
C ALA A 54 9.04 13.02 3.17
N PHE A 55 8.64 12.66 4.39
CA PHE A 55 9.54 12.10 5.40
C PHE A 55 10.21 10.80 4.93
N PHE A 56 9.44 9.87 4.37
CA PHE A 56 9.99 8.63 3.82
C PHE A 56 10.87 8.86 2.59
N SER A 57 10.53 9.83 1.73
CA SER A 57 11.35 10.19 0.57
C SER A 57 12.71 10.76 0.98
N ALA A 58 12.74 11.61 2.02
CA ALA A 58 13.98 12.10 2.62
C ALA A 58 14.79 10.96 3.26
N GLY A 59 14.13 10.06 4.01
CA GLY A 59 14.78 8.88 4.60
C GLY A 59 15.35 7.93 3.55
N LEU A 60 14.65 7.73 2.43
CA LEU A 60 15.14 6.96 1.29
C LEU A 60 16.38 7.60 0.67
N SER A 61 16.39 8.93 0.54
CA SER A 61 17.54 9.67 0.02
C SER A 61 18.76 9.56 0.95
N PHE A 62 18.54 9.63 2.26
CA PHE A 62 19.58 9.37 3.26
C PHE A 62 20.11 7.92 3.19
N LEU A 63 19.24 6.93 3.04
CA LEU A 63 19.66 5.53 2.88
C LEU A 63 20.43 5.29 1.58
N LYS A 64 20.11 5.99 0.50
CA LYS A 64 20.90 5.95 -0.74
C LYS A 64 22.30 6.50 -0.50
N TYR A 65 22.41 7.62 0.21
CA TYR A 65 23.72 8.18 0.57
C TYR A 65 24.58 7.21 1.38
N LEU A 66 24.00 6.48 2.35
CA LEU A 66 24.73 5.48 3.14
C LEU A 66 25.09 4.21 2.36
N ALA A 67 24.33 3.87 1.32
CA ALA A 67 24.51 2.60 0.60
C ALA A 67 25.73 2.62 -0.34
N ASP A 68 26.22 3.80 -0.73
CA ASP A 68 27.36 4.02 -1.64
C ASP A 68 27.32 3.12 -2.89
N GLU A 69 27.99 1.95 -2.87
CA GLU A 69 27.96 0.96 -3.96
C GLU A 69 26.63 0.20 -4.10
N GLY A 70 25.85 0.08 -3.03
CA GLY A 70 24.55 -0.61 -3.00
C GLY A 70 23.36 0.19 -3.55
N VAL A 71 23.58 1.44 -3.96
CA VAL A 71 22.53 2.33 -4.50
C VAL A 71 21.88 1.74 -5.75
N GLY A 72 22.67 1.08 -6.60
CA GLY A 72 22.16 0.44 -7.82
C GLY A 72 21.04 -0.56 -7.53
N ALA A 73 21.22 -1.39 -6.49
CA ALA A 73 20.20 -2.37 -6.08
C ALA A 73 18.92 -1.70 -5.54
N ILE A 74 19.06 -0.58 -4.80
CA ILE A 74 17.93 0.20 -4.30
C ILE A 74 17.14 0.81 -5.46
N VAL A 75 17.84 1.41 -6.44
CA VAL A 75 17.21 2.02 -7.62
C VAL A 75 16.56 0.97 -8.50
N PHE A 76 17.22 -0.17 -8.73
CA PHE A 76 16.67 -1.26 -9.53
C PHE A 76 15.41 -1.86 -8.89
N TRP A 77 15.39 -2.00 -7.56
CA TRP A 77 14.20 -2.46 -6.84
C TRP A 77 13.05 -1.44 -6.88
N LEU A 78 13.36 -0.13 -6.78
CA LEU A 78 12.38 0.96 -6.91
C LEU A 78 11.76 1.06 -8.31
N LEU A 79 12.54 0.78 -9.36
CA LEU A 79 12.05 0.77 -10.75
C LEU A 79 11.06 -0.38 -10.99
N GLY A 80 11.12 -1.42 -10.15
CA GLY A 80 10.47 -2.70 -10.41
C GLY A 80 11.20 -3.46 -11.53
N SER A 81 11.23 -4.78 -11.43
CA SER A 81 11.79 -5.62 -12.49
C SER A 81 11.01 -6.91 -12.69
N PHE A 82 10.89 -7.32 -13.95
CA PHE A 82 10.40 -8.62 -14.36
C PHE A 82 11.52 -9.66 -14.56
N THR A 83 12.80 -9.25 -14.43
CA THR A 83 13.94 -10.15 -14.61
C THR A 83 13.92 -11.25 -13.56
N GLY A 84 13.92 -12.51 -14.01
CA GLY A 84 13.96 -13.69 -13.14
C GLY A 84 12.59 -14.26 -12.76
N LYS A 85 11.47 -13.69 -13.23
CA LYS A 85 10.14 -14.24 -12.96
C LYS A 85 9.82 -15.44 -13.86
N SER A 86 9.36 -16.52 -13.25
CA SER A 86 8.92 -17.73 -13.96
C SER A 86 7.48 -17.59 -14.50
N TRP A 87 7.14 -18.33 -15.56
CA TRP A 87 5.74 -18.42 -16.04
C TRP A 87 4.76 -18.94 -14.97
N MET A 88 5.28 -19.70 -14.00
CA MET A 88 4.51 -20.16 -12.84
C MET A 88 4.14 -18.99 -11.91
N GLU A 89 5.08 -18.10 -11.60
CA GLU A 89 4.80 -16.89 -10.82
C GLU A 89 3.79 -15.97 -11.51
N VAL A 90 3.92 -15.80 -12.83
CA VAL A 90 2.96 -15.02 -13.63
C VAL A 90 1.56 -15.62 -13.56
N SER A 91 1.45 -16.95 -13.66
CA SER A 91 0.15 -17.64 -13.58
C SER A 91 -0.49 -17.49 -12.20
N ILE A 92 0.29 -17.58 -11.12
CA ILE A 92 -0.19 -17.37 -9.75
C ILE A 92 -0.67 -15.91 -9.57
N LEU A 93 0.13 -14.94 -10.04
CA LEU A 93 -0.23 -13.52 -9.98
C LEU A 93 -1.53 -13.24 -10.75
N SER A 94 -1.67 -13.81 -11.95
CA SER A 94 -2.85 -13.68 -12.81
C SER A 94 -4.11 -14.15 -12.08
N VAL A 95 -4.08 -15.32 -11.44
CA VAL A 95 -5.23 -15.84 -10.71
C VAL A 95 -5.62 -14.90 -9.57
N ILE A 96 -4.67 -14.43 -8.77
CA ILE A 96 -4.92 -13.49 -7.66
C ILE A 96 -5.53 -12.18 -8.19
N TRP A 97 -5.02 -11.66 -9.30
CA TRP A 97 -5.53 -10.46 -9.95
C TRP A 97 -6.96 -10.63 -10.47
N VAL A 98 -7.29 -11.78 -11.07
CA VAL A 98 -8.64 -12.08 -11.54
C VAL A 98 -9.63 -12.12 -10.38
N PHE A 99 -9.26 -12.76 -9.26
CA PHE A 99 -10.10 -12.75 -8.06
C PHE A 99 -10.30 -11.34 -7.49
N GLY A 100 -9.23 -10.55 -7.43
CA GLY A 100 -9.29 -9.15 -7.01
C GLY A 100 -10.20 -8.32 -7.91
N PHE A 101 -10.08 -8.48 -9.22
CA PHE A 101 -10.90 -7.79 -10.21
C PHE A 101 -12.38 -8.14 -10.06
N ILE A 102 -12.73 -9.42 -9.96
CA ILE A 102 -14.10 -9.88 -9.72
C ILE A 102 -14.65 -9.30 -8.42
N PHE A 103 -13.84 -9.27 -7.36
CA PHE A 103 -14.23 -8.67 -6.08
C PHE A 103 -14.56 -7.19 -6.21
N PHE A 104 -13.75 -6.40 -6.92
CA PHE A 104 -14.04 -4.98 -7.15
C PHE A 104 -15.24 -4.76 -8.07
N CYS A 105 -15.44 -5.61 -9.08
CA CYS A 105 -16.64 -5.56 -9.92
C CYS A 105 -17.91 -5.82 -9.10
N TYR A 106 -17.88 -6.75 -8.15
CA TYR A 106 -19.01 -7.00 -7.26
C TYR A 106 -19.35 -5.77 -6.40
N TYR A 107 -18.34 -5.02 -5.93
CA TYR A 107 -18.52 -3.79 -5.14
C TYR A 107 -18.63 -2.52 -6.00
N ALA A 108 -18.76 -2.62 -7.33
CA ALA A 108 -18.75 -1.46 -8.22
C ALA A 108 -19.91 -0.48 -7.94
N GLU A 109 -21.10 -1.00 -7.63
CA GLU A 109 -22.26 -0.17 -7.28
C GLU A 109 -22.06 0.57 -5.96
N ASP A 110 -21.56 -0.12 -4.93
CA ASP A 110 -21.23 0.48 -3.63
C ASP A 110 -20.17 1.58 -3.76
N LEU A 111 -19.16 1.38 -4.62
CA LEU A 111 -18.14 2.38 -4.97
C LEU A 111 -18.76 3.60 -5.63
N ASN A 112 -19.72 3.41 -6.54
CA ASN A 112 -20.43 4.49 -7.20
C ASN A 112 -21.28 5.30 -6.20
N ILE A 113 -21.93 4.62 -5.26
CA ILE A 113 -22.72 5.24 -4.20
C ILE A 113 -21.83 6.00 -3.21
N LEU A 114 -20.66 5.45 -2.88
CA LEU A 114 -19.64 6.15 -2.08
C LEU A 114 -19.17 7.44 -2.76
N ALA A 115 -19.06 7.47 -4.09
CA ALA A 115 -18.66 8.66 -4.85
C ALA A 115 -19.71 9.79 -4.81
N LEU A 116 -21.00 9.45 -4.59
CA LEU A 116 -22.08 10.43 -4.40
C LEU A 116 -22.05 11.10 -3.02
N GLY A 117 -21.17 10.67 -2.11
CA GLY A 117 -20.96 11.24 -0.78
C GLY A 117 -21.60 10.45 0.35
N GLU A 118 -21.04 10.60 1.57
CA GLU A 118 -21.42 9.80 2.74
C GLU A 118 -22.91 9.89 3.11
N LYS A 119 -23.53 11.07 2.97
CA LYS A 119 -24.94 11.26 3.31
C LYS A 119 -25.85 10.42 2.42
N ASN A 120 -25.58 10.40 1.11
CA ASN A 120 -26.36 9.62 0.14
C ASN A 120 -26.17 8.12 0.33
N ALA A 121 -24.94 7.69 0.64
CA ALA A 121 -24.63 6.29 0.91
C ALA A 121 -25.35 5.74 2.15
N ILE A 122 -25.43 6.53 3.23
CA ILE A 122 -26.17 6.14 4.45
C ILE A 122 -27.67 6.05 4.16
N SER A 123 -28.23 6.98 3.37
CA SER A 123 -29.65 6.96 2.98
C SER A 123 -30.04 5.74 2.13
N LEU A 124 -29.09 5.16 1.40
CA LEU A 124 -29.28 3.95 0.60
C LEU A 124 -29.04 2.65 1.40
N GLY A 125 -28.85 2.76 2.72
CA GLY A 125 -28.69 1.60 3.62
C GLY A 125 -27.27 1.03 3.65
N ILE A 126 -26.32 1.67 2.96
CA ILE A 126 -24.93 1.23 2.91
C ILE A 126 -24.17 1.85 4.08
N ASN A 127 -23.25 1.08 4.69
CA ASN A 127 -22.34 1.60 5.71
C ASN A 127 -21.00 2.01 5.07
N PRO A 128 -20.75 3.32 4.83
CA PRO A 128 -19.58 3.78 4.09
C PRO A 128 -18.28 3.38 4.76
N SER A 129 -18.25 3.42 6.10
CA SER A 129 -17.07 3.13 6.89
C SER A 129 -16.62 1.66 6.79
N LYS A 130 -17.59 0.72 6.74
CA LYS A 130 -17.29 -0.71 6.58
C LYS A 130 -16.78 -1.01 5.17
N ILE A 131 -17.47 -0.53 4.14
CA ILE A 131 -17.10 -0.80 2.74
C ILE A 131 -15.72 -0.20 2.44
N ARG A 132 -15.49 1.05 2.84
CA ARG A 132 -14.19 1.71 2.65
C ARG A 132 -13.06 0.93 3.31
N ARG A 133 -13.27 0.37 4.50
CA ARG A 133 -12.27 -0.46 5.18
C ARG A 133 -12.00 -1.76 4.45
N ILE A 134 -13.02 -2.45 3.96
CA ILE A 134 -12.89 -3.70 3.20
C ILE A 134 -12.12 -3.44 1.90
N LEU A 135 -12.54 -2.44 1.12
CA LEU A 135 -11.89 -2.10 -0.17
C LEU A 135 -10.43 -1.69 0.01
N LEU A 136 -10.11 -0.94 1.07
CA LEU A 136 -8.72 -0.57 1.39
C LEU A 136 -7.86 -1.78 1.76
N VAL A 137 -8.40 -2.75 2.50
CA VAL A 137 -7.66 -3.97 2.85
C VAL A 137 -7.39 -4.79 1.59
N VAL A 138 -8.40 -5.01 0.74
CA VAL A 138 -8.26 -5.81 -0.48
C VAL A 138 -7.32 -5.14 -1.49
N SER A 139 -7.42 -3.81 -1.70
CA SER A 139 -6.51 -3.09 -2.58
C SER A 139 -5.06 -3.12 -2.08
N SER A 140 -4.86 -3.02 -0.76
CA SER A 140 -3.54 -3.11 -0.15
C SER A 140 -2.92 -4.49 -0.32
N ILE A 141 -3.72 -5.56 -0.22
CA ILE A 141 -3.26 -6.94 -0.48
C ILE A 141 -2.87 -7.10 -1.95
N LEU A 142 -3.72 -6.66 -2.90
CA LEU A 142 -3.41 -6.73 -4.34
C LEU A 142 -2.15 -5.94 -4.70
N SER A 143 -1.96 -4.76 -4.12
CA SER A 143 -0.76 -3.94 -4.33
C SER A 143 0.50 -4.54 -3.70
N ALA A 144 0.38 -5.37 -2.68
CA ALA A 144 1.51 -6.05 -2.05
C ALA A 144 1.96 -7.30 -2.83
N VAL A 145 1.03 -7.93 -3.57
CA VAL A 145 1.30 -9.10 -4.42
C VAL A 145 1.90 -8.71 -5.77
N ALA A 146 1.55 -7.52 -6.29
CA ALA A 146 2.07 -6.96 -7.53
C ALA A 146 3.57 -6.60 -7.41
#